data_AF-A0A2A4NA60-F1
#
_entry.id   AF-A0A2A4NA60-F1
#
_cell.length_a   1.000
_cell.length_b   1.000
_cell.length_c   1.000
_cell.angle_alpha   90.00
_cell.angle_beta   90.00
_cell.angle_gamma   90.00
#
_symmetry.space_group_name_H-M   'P 1'
#
loop_
_entity.id
_entity.type
_entity.pdbx_description
1 polymer ?
#
loop_
_entity_poly.entity_id
_entity_poly.type
_entity_poly.pdbx_seq_one_letter_code
_entity_poly.pdbx_strand_id
1 'polypeptide(L)'
;MIHSFLETADHDGFAQGWFDGLNGQPACPRPELGPGMFDLEYLKHYRAAYADGHATATRERERREVLRAVRSSQAIQEHERDDN
;
A
#
# COMPACT_ATOMS: atom_id res chain seq x y z
N MET A 1 24.73 9.43 2.71
CA MET A 1 24.52 8.30 3.63
C MET A 1 24.17 7.09 2.77
N ILE A 2 25.02 6.06 2.77
CA ILE A 2 24.74 4.81 2.06
C ILE A 2 23.81 4.00 2.97
N HIS A 3 22.56 3.79 2.54
CA HIS A 3 21.65 2.87 3.23
C HIS A 3 22.23 1.46 3.10
N SER A 4 22.17 0.67 4.18
CA SER A 4 22.63 -0.72 4.09
C SER A 4 21.78 -1.47 3.07
N PHE A 5 22.37 -2.47 2.42
CA PHE A 5 21.71 -3.24 1.36
C PHE A 5 20.35 -3.85 1.80
N LEU A 6 20.20 -4.20 3.08
CA LEU A 6 18.95 -4.70 3.66
C LEU A 6 17.93 -3.58 3.93
N GLU A 7 18.36 -2.40 4.36
CA GLU A 7 17.46 -1.23 4.52
C GLU A 7 16.87 -0.81 3.18
N THR A 8 17.65 -0.91 2.09
CA THR A 8 17.12 -0.70 0.73
C THR A 8 16.07 -1.74 0.38
N ALA A 9 16.29 -3.01 0.73
CA ALA A 9 15.32 -4.09 0.51
C ALA A 9 13.99 -3.81 1.24
N ASP A 10 14.07 -3.42 2.51
CA ASP A 10 12.90 -3.10 3.33
C ASP A 10 12.16 -1.88 2.78
N HIS A 11 12.90 -0.82 2.43
CA HIS A 11 12.32 0.39 1.85
C HIS A 11 11.60 0.12 0.51
N ASP A 12 12.26 -0.57 -0.42
CA ASP A 12 11.71 -0.85 -1.75
C ASP A 12 10.53 -1.81 -1.67
N GLY A 13 10.62 -2.82 -0.80
CA GLY A 13 9.55 -3.75 -0.52
C GLY A 13 8.32 -3.02 -0.01
N PHE A 14 8.47 -2.21 1.04
CA PHE A 14 7.39 -1.43 1.62
C PHE A 14 6.78 -0.45 0.60
N ALA A 15 7.59 0.29 -0.14
CA ALA A 15 7.13 1.27 -1.13
C ALA A 15 6.30 0.60 -2.24
N GLN A 16 6.77 -0.54 -2.77
CA GLN A 16 6.02 -1.29 -3.78
C GLN A 16 4.72 -1.85 -3.21
N GLY A 17 4.78 -2.49 -2.03
CA GLY A 17 3.59 -3.05 -1.37
C GLY A 17 2.54 -1.97 -1.09
N TRP A 18 2.98 -0.81 -0.62
CA TRP A 18 2.11 0.34 -0.37
C TRP A 18 1.42 0.82 -1.65
N PHE A 19 2.17 0.97 -2.74
CA PHE A 19 1.61 1.38 -4.03
C PHE A 19 0.58 0.36 -4.55
N ASP A 20 0.92 -0.92 -4.54
CA ASP A 20 0.04 -1.99 -5.01
C ASP A 20 -1.25 -2.07 -4.18
N GLY A 21 -1.14 -2.00 -2.85
CA GLY A 21 -2.28 -2.04 -1.94
C GLY A 21 -3.23 -0.85 -2.12
N LEU A 22 -2.69 0.35 -2.33
CA LEU A 22 -3.52 1.53 -2.62
C LEU A 22 -4.28 1.42 -3.94
N ASN A 23 -3.67 0.79 -4.95
CA ASN A 23 -4.28 0.57 -6.26
C ASN A 23 -5.17 -0.68 -6.32
N GLY A 24 -5.25 -1.46 -5.25
CA GLY A 24 -6.02 -2.70 -5.23
C GLY A 24 -5.47 -3.84 -6.06
N GLN A 25 -4.17 -3.80 -6.34
CA GLN A 25 -3.47 -4.87 -7.02
C GLN A 25 -3.41 -6.11 -6.11
N PRO A 26 -3.54 -7.33 -6.66
CA PRO A 26 -3.30 -8.55 -5.91
C PRO A 26 -1.84 -8.59 -5.45
N ALA A 27 -1.59 -9.06 -4.23
CA ALA A 27 -0.23 -9.19 -3.72
C ALA A 27 0.59 -10.14 -4.61
N CYS A 28 1.57 -9.62 -5.34
CA CYS A 28 2.46 -10.41 -6.19
C CYS A 28 3.92 -10.07 -5.90
N PRO A 29 4.56 -10.74 -4.92
CA PRO A 29 5.85 -10.33 -4.38
C PRO A 29 7.04 -10.79 -5.24
N ARG A 30 6.94 -10.72 -6.56
CA ARG A 30 8.09 -10.97 -7.44
C ARG A 30 8.77 -9.65 -7.78
N PRO A 31 9.83 -9.25 -7.07
CA PRO A 31 10.63 -8.13 -7.52
C PRO A 31 11.25 -8.50 -8.86
N GLU A 32 11.20 -7.57 -9.82
CA GLU A 32 11.92 -7.67 -11.08
C GLU A 32 13.41 -7.45 -10.83
N LEU A 33 14.07 -8.42 -10.21
CA LEU A 33 15.51 -8.38 -10.00
C LEU A 33 16.21 -8.92 -11.24
N GLY A 34 17.17 -8.12 -11.75
CA GLY A 34 18.06 -8.54 -12.82
C GLY A 34 18.87 -9.78 -12.44
N PRO A 35 19.39 -10.53 -13.43
CA PRO A 35 20.10 -11.79 -13.24
C PRO A 35 21.47 -11.55 -12.57
N GLY A 36 21.46 -11.36 -11.25
CA GLY A 36 22.67 -11.09 -10.46
C GLY A 36 22.43 -10.68 -9.00
N MET A 37 21.19 -10.31 -8.61
CA MET A 37 20.86 -9.84 -7.25
C MET A 37 20.02 -10.84 -6.44
N PHE A 38 20.24 -12.15 -6.59
CA PHE A 38 19.58 -13.16 -5.75
C PHE A 38 20.33 -13.35 -4.42
N ASP A 39 20.51 -12.28 -3.65
CA ASP A 39 20.79 -12.47 -2.23
C ASP A 39 19.48 -12.89 -1.54
N LEU A 40 19.48 -14.10 -0.99
CA LEU A 40 18.33 -14.69 -0.31
C LEU A 40 17.88 -13.82 0.87
N GLU A 41 18.80 -13.14 1.55
CA GLU A 41 18.46 -12.25 2.66
C GLU A 41 17.78 -10.98 2.16
N TYR A 42 18.26 -10.36 1.07
CA TYR A 42 17.57 -9.21 0.45
C TYR A 42 16.13 -9.55 0.07
N LEU A 43 15.93 -10.69 -0.59
CA LEU A 43 14.61 -11.13 -1.01
C LEU A 43 13.67 -11.38 0.18
N LYS A 44 14.20 -11.88 1.30
CA LYS A 44 13.42 -12.13 2.51
C LYS A 44 12.95 -10.81 3.14
N HIS A 45 13.86 -9.85 3.28
CA HIS A 45 13.57 -8.51 3.79
C HIS A 45 12.55 -7.78 2.91
N TYR A 46 12.81 -7.72 1.60
CA TYR A 46 11.90 -7.14 0.62
C TYR A 46 10.48 -7.72 0.71
N ARG A 47 10.36 -9.05 0.74
CA ARG A 47 9.05 -9.72 0.80
C ARG A 47 8.30 -9.45 2.10
N ALA A 48 9.02 -9.42 3.22
CA ALA A 48 8.43 -9.10 4.52
C ALA A 48 7.91 -7.66 4.55
N ALA A 49 8.74 -6.70 4.12
CA ALA A 49 8.35 -5.29 4.05
C ALA A 49 7.23 -5.03 3.04
N TYR A 50 7.22 -5.74 1.90
CA TYR A 50 6.14 -5.68 0.91
C TYR A 50 4.80 -6.11 1.50
N ALA A 51 4.76 -7.24 2.21
CA ALA A 51 3.53 -7.74 2.81
C ALA A 51 2.97 -6.74 3.83
N ASP A 52 3.84 -6.11 4.63
CA ASP A 52 3.45 -5.09 5.59
C ASP A 52 2.92 -3.81 4.91
N GLY A 53 3.64 -3.31 3.90
CA GLY A 53 3.23 -2.16 3.09
C GLY A 53 1.88 -2.38 2.41
N HIS A 54 1.66 -3.55 1.82
CA HIS A 54 0.43 -3.92 1.13
C HIS A 54 -0.77 -4.01 2.09
N ALA A 55 -0.60 -4.66 3.23
CA ALA A 55 -1.64 -4.75 4.25
C ALA A 55 -2.01 -3.37 4.80
N THR A 56 -1.01 -2.53 5.06
CA THR A 56 -1.22 -1.17 5.57
C THR A 56 -1.94 -0.29 4.55
N ALA A 57 -1.52 -0.33 3.28
CA ALA A 57 -2.17 0.42 2.21
C ALA A 57 -3.61 -0.03 1.94
N THR A 58 -3.88 -1.33 2.04
CA THR A 58 -5.24 -1.86 1.88
C THR A 58 -6.18 -1.31 2.95
N ARG A 59 -5.76 -1.31 4.23
CA ARG A 59 -6.53 -0.70 5.33
C ARG A 59 -6.75 0.79 5.12
N GLU A 60 -5.74 1.51 4.65
CA GLU A 60 -5.86 2.93 4.35
C GLU A 60 -6.84 3.20 3.20
N ARG A 61 -6.85 2.34 2.18
CA ARG A 61 -7.83 2.42 1.09
C ARG A 61 -9.25 2.22 1.61
N GLU A 62 -9.50 1.19 2.39
CA GLU A 62 -10.80 0.93 3.02
C GLU A 62 -11.24 2.11 3.90
N ARG A 63 -10.33 2.67 4.69
CA ARG A 63 -10.60 3.88 5.51
C ARG A 63 -11.04 5.06 4.64
N ARG A 64 -10.41 5.28 3.48
CA ARG A 64 -10.77 6.35 2.56
C ARG A 64 -12.14 6.13 1.92
N GLU A 65 -12.47 4.89 1.60
CA GLU A 65 -13.79 4.52 1.07
C GLU A 65 -14.89 4.79 2.10
N VAL A 66 -14.68 4.40 3.36
CA VAL A 66 -15.60 4.71 4.46
C VAL A 66 -15.79 6.22 4.61
N LEU A 67 -14.70 7.00 4.62
CA LEU A 67 -14.80 8.46 4.73
C LEU A 67 -15.53 9.11 3.56
N ARG A 68 -15.38 8.58 2.34
CA ARG A 68 -16.13 9.05 1.16
C ARG A 68 -17.61 8.75 1.31
N ALA A 69 -17.98 7.55 1.77
CA ALA A 69 -19.37 7.15 1.99
C ALA A 69 -20.06 7.98 3.09
N VAL A 70 -19.34 8.31 4.17
CA VAL A 70 -19.86 9.20 5.23
C VAL A 70 -20.12 10.61 4.66
N ARG A 71 -19.17 11.17 3.91
CA ARG A 71 -19.33 12.49 3.29
C ARG A 71 -20.48 12.53 2.28
N SER A 72 -20.64 11.50 1.45
CA SER A 72 -21.76 11.45 0.50
C SER A 72 -23.10 11.37 1.24
N SER A 73 -23.17 10.61 2.34
CA SER A 73 -24.39 10.51 3.16
C SER A 73 -24.74 11.84 3.81
N GLN A 74 -23.74 12.59 4.30
CA GLN A 74 -23.95 13.93 4.86
C GLN A 74 -24.43 14.93 3.80
N ALA A 75 -23.83 14.92 2.60
CA ALA A 75 -24.24 15.80 1.50
C ALA A 75 -25.69 15.53 1.05
N ILE A 76 -26.13 14.26 1.04
CA ILE A 76 -27.53 13.90 0.74
C ILE A 76 -28.47 14.45 1.82
N GLN A 77 -28.12 14.29 3.10
CA GLN A 77 -28.93 14.79 4.22
C GLN A 77 -29.05 16.32 4.24
N GLU A 78 -28.01 17.03 3.83
CA GLU A 78 -28.04 18.50 3.70
C GLU A 78 -28.97 18.93 2.55
N HIS A 79 -28.89 18.27 1.38
CA HIS A 79 -29.76 18.58 0.24
C HIS A 79 -31.24 18.27 0.53
N GLU A 80 -31.55 17.17 1.22
CA GLU A 80 -32.92 16.83 1.65
C GLU A 80 -33.49 17.81 2.68
N ARG A 81 -32.63 18.54 3.39
CA ARG A 81 -33.02 19.58 4.37
C ARG A 81 -33.29 20.92 3.71
N ASP A 82 -32.57 21.26 2.66
CA ASP A 82 -32.71 22.54 1.95
C ASP A 82 -33.91 22.53 0.98
N ASP A 83 -34.34 21.35 0.51
CA ASP A 83 -35.51 21.18 -0.37
C ASP A 83 -36.87 21.11 0.37
N ASN A 84 -36.88 21.18 1.71
CA ASN A 84 -38.06 20.99 2.58
C ASN A 84 -38.32 22.24 3.44
#